data_AF-A0A0H3M9M6-F1
#
_entry.id   AF-A0A0H3M9M6-F1
#
_cell.length_a   1.000
_cell.length_b   1.000
_cell.length_c   1.000
_cell.angle_alpha   90.00
_cell.angle_beta   90.00
_cell.angle_gamma   90.00
#
_symmetry.space_group_name_H-M   'P 1'
#
loop_
_entity.id
_entity.type
_entity.pdbx_description
1 polymer ?
#
loop_
_entity_poly.entity_id
_entity_poly.type
_entity_poly.pdbx_seq_one_letter_code
_entity_poly.pdbx_strand_id
1 'polypeptide(L)'
;MALWLGAGPSVVRARAGRPPRAHRPHQGLLLGRTDVADPLAVAASLDVLAVCLAAGMAVSTAAAATAAVAPPRLARVLRRAADLLALGADPNIAWSRPPDLPPGTHDAQTDAVLRLARRSAASGAALADGIVELAVQVRHDAAQAAAAAAERAGVLIAGPLGLCFLPAFLCVGIVPLVVGLAGDVLQFGLV
;
A
#
# COMPACT_ATOMS: atom_id res chain seq x y z
N MET A 1 -47.40 64.56 -2.26
CA MET A 1 -48.06 63.38 -2.84
C MET A 1 -47.03 62.73 -3.77
N ALA A 2 -46.34 61.61 -3.50
CA ALA A 2 -46.43 60.53 -2.53
C ALA A 2 -44.99 60.00 -2.26
N LEU A 3 -44.54 59.92 -0.99
CA LEU A 3 -44.20 58.69 -0.24
C LEU A 3 -44.27 57.33 -0.96
N TRP A 4 -43.28 56.48 -0.70
CA TRP A 4 -43.28 55.01 -0.43
C TRP A 4 -41.89 54.45 -0.83
N LEU A 5 -40.87 54.45 0.04
CA LEU A 5 -40.53 53.37 1.00
C LEU A 5 -40.72 51.95 0.46
N GLY A 6 -39.60 51.31 0.11
CA GLY A 6 -39.52 49.90 -0.26
C GLY A 6 -38.21 49.29 0.22
N ALA A 7 -38.00 49.27 1.53
CA ALA A 7 -36.98 48.46 2.18
C ALA A 7 -37.52 47.02 2.29
N GLY A 8 -36.93 46.09 1.53
CA GLY A 8 -37.18 44.66 1.67
C GLY A 8 -35.87 43.94 1.97
N PRO A 9 -35.63 43.42 3.19
CA PRO A 9 -34.51 42.55 3.44
C PRO A 9 -34.81 41.18 2.81
N SER A 10 -34.07 40.86 1.75
CA SER A 10 -34.03 39.53 1.15
C SER A 10 -33.55 38.53 2.20
N VAL A 11 -34.50 37.82 2.80
CA VAL A 11 -34.25 36.75 3.77
C VAL A 11 -33.43 35.67 3.08
N VAL A 12 -32.14 35.63 3.41
CA VAL A 12 -31.22 34.54 3.09
C VAL A 12 -31.82 33.29 3.71
N ARG A 13 -32.43 32.43 2.89
CA ARG A 13 -32.76 31.07 3.29
C ARG A 13 -31.42 30.36 3.51
N ALA A 14 -30.97 30.35 4.76
CA ALA A 14 -30.00 29.41 5.25
C ALA A 14 -30.54 28.01 4.94
N ARG A 15 -30.05 27.39 3.86
CA ARG A 15 -30.16 25.96 3.71
C ARG A 15 -29.40 25.38 4.88
N ALA A 16 -30.13 24.88 5.86
CA ALA A 16 -29.60 23.98 6.88
C ALA A 16 -28.98 22.80 6.12
N GLY A 17 -27.67 22.92 5.85
CA GLY A 17 -26.86 21.84 5.35
C GLY A 17 -27.01 20.70 6.33
N ARG A 18 -27.64 19.62 5.86
CA ARG A 18 -27.71 18.33 6.53
C ARG A 18 -26.33 18.07 7.14
N PRO A 19 -26.21 17.80 8.46
CA PRO A 19 -24.90 17.52 9.03
C PRO A 19 -24.28 16.39 8.20
N PRO A 20 -22.99 16.50 7.80
CA PRO A 20 -22.33 15.40 7.12
C PRO A 20 -22.52 14.19 8.02
N ARG A 21 -23.19 13.17 7.49
CA ARG A 21 -23.35 11.90 8.20
C ARG A 21 -21.94 11.45 8.54
N ALA A 22 -21.59 11.54 9.82
CA ALA A 22 -20.33 11.01 10.32
C ALA A 22 -20.34 9.53 9.90
N HIS A 23 -19.53 9.22 8.89
CA HIS A 23 -19.26 7.87 8.49
C HIS A 23 -18.53 7.26 9.69
N ARG A 24 -19.26 6.58 10.57
CA ARG A 24 -18.65 5.77 11.62
C ARG A 24 -17.87 4.72 10.86
N PRO A 25 -16.52 4.73 10.88
CA PRO A 25 -15.80 3.64 10.26
C PRO A 25 -16.20 2.38 11.01
N HIS A 26 -16.63 1.38 10.25
CA HIS A 26 -16.75 0.00 10.73
C HIS A 26 -15.35 -0.47 11.15
N GLN A 27 -14.91 -0.08 12.35
CA GLN A 27 -13.79 -0.71 13.05
C GLN A 27 -14.28 -2.05 13.59
N GLY A 28 -14.63 -2.95 12.67
CA GLY A 28 -14.90 -4.34 13.00
C GLY A 28 -13.60 -5.01 13.42
N LEU A 29 -13.39 -5.13 14.73
CA LEU A 29 -12.89 -6.34 15.41
C LEU A 29 -11.85 -7.20 14.65
N LEU A 30 -10.77 -6.59 14.15
CA LEU A 30 -9.50 -7.31 13.94
C LEU A 30 -8.54 -6.91 15.06
N LEU A 31 -8.79 -7.49 16.23
CA LEU A 31 -7.82 -7.57 17.32
C LEU A 31 -6.49 -8.09 16.76
N GLY A 32 -5.46 -7.25 16.79
CA GLY A 32 -4.08 -7.72 16.80
C GLY A 32 -3.37 -7.88 15.46
N ARG A 33 -3.76 -7.16 14.39
CA ARG A 33 -2.76 -6.91 13.32
C ARG A 33 -1.84 -5.81 13.83
N THR A 34 -0.63 -6.22 14.20
CA THR A 34 0.51 -5.33 14.47
C THR A 34 0.58 -4.22 13.43
N ASP A 35 1.20 -3.09 13.79
CA ASP A 35 1.52 -1.89 12.98
C ASP A 35 2.40 -2.20 11.75
N VAL A 36 2.05 -3.24 11.01
CA VAL A 36 2.61 -3.66 9.73
C VAL A 36 1.88 -2.82 8.71
N ALA A 37 2.62 -1.96 8.03
CA ALA A 37 2.14 -1.20 6.90
C ALA A 37 1.45 -2.17 5.93
N ASP A 38 0.13 -2.07 5.79
CA ASP A 38 -0.65 -2.87 4.84
C ASP A 38 -0.45 -2.29 3.43
N PRO A 39 0.33 -2.95 2.56
CA PRO A 39 0.68 -2.37 1.26
C PRO A 39 -0.56 -2.22 0.36
N LEU A 40 -1.54 -3.10 0.50
CA LEU A 40 -2.79 -3.01 -0.27
C LEU A 40 -3.63 -1.82 0.17
N ALA A 41 -3.66 -1.52 1.48
CA ALA A 41 -4.34 -0.32 1.97
C ALA A 41 -3.68 0.98 1.47
N VAL A 42 -2.34 0.99 1.35
CA VAL A 42 -1.61 2.10 0.71
C VAL A 42 -1.99 2.21 -0.76
N ALA A 43 -1.94 1.13 -1.53
CA ALA A 43 -2.33 1.13 -2.95
C ALA A 43 -3.77 1.62 -3.16
N ALA A 44 -4.72 1.15 -2.36
CA ALA A 44 -6.11 1.60 -2.40
C ALA A 44 -6.26 3.11 -2.14
N SER A 45 -5.45 3.66 -1.23
CA SER A 45 -5.44 5.10 -0.95
C SER A 45 -4.88 5.90 -2.14
N LEU A 46 -3.87 5.37 -2.84
CA LEU A 46 -3.34 5.98 -4.04
C LEU A 46 -4.36 5.98 -5.18
N ASP A 47 -5.18 4.93 -5.34
CA ASP A 47 -6.26 4.95 -6.33
C ASP A 47 -7.27 6.06 -6.03
N VAL A 48 -7.66 6.24 -4.76
CA VAL A 48 -8.57 7.33 -4.36
C VAL A 48 -7.97 8.68 -4.75
N LEU A 49 -6.68 8.91 -4.46
CA LEU A 49 -6.00 10.14 -4.84
C LEU A 49 -5.97 10.34 -6.36
N ALA A 50 -5.62 9.30 -7.12
CA ALA A 50 -5.59 9.34 -8.57
C ALA A 50 -6.96 9.66 -9.17
N VAL A 51 -8.02 8.98 -8.72
CA VAL A 51 -9.40 9.24 -9.14
C VAL A 51 -9.83 10.67 -8.81
N CYS A 52 -9.47 11.16 -7.62
CA CYS A 52 -9.77 12.52 -7.21
C CYS A 52 -9.10 13.56 -8.14
N LEU A 53 -7.83 13.36 -8.45
CA LEU A 53 -7.06 14.23 -9.34
C LEU A 53 -7.55 14.15 -10.79
N ALA A 54 -7.86 12.96 -11.30
CA ALA A 54 -8.41 12.75 -12.63
C ALA A 54 -9.80 13.38 -12.80
N ALA A 55 -10.58 13.46 -11.72
CA ALA A 55 -11.84 14.19 -11.69
C ALA A 55 -11.67 15.72 -11.68
N GLY A 56 -10.43 16.22 -11.71
CA GLY A 56 -10.12 17.66 -11.75
C GLY A 56 -10.15 18.35 -10.39
N MET A 57 -10.16 17.62 -9.27
CA MET A 57 -10.04 18.27 -7.96
C MET A 57 -8.67 18.92 -7.78
N ALA A 58 -8.66 20.05 -7.06
CA ALA A 58 -7.42 20.66 -6.60
C ALA A 58 -6.60 19.67 -5.76
N VAL A 59 -5.27 19.70 -5.93
CA VAL A 59 -4.35 18.76 -5.28
C VAL A 59 -4.48 18.77 -3.75
N SER A 60 -4.68 19.94 -3.14
CA SER A 60 -4.94 20.09 -1.71
C SER A 60 -6.20 19.35 -1.27
N THR A 61 -7.32 19.55 -1.97
CA THR A 61 -8.60 18.89 -1.67
C THR A 61 -8.54 17.39 -1.89
N ALA A 62 -7.90 16.94 -2.98
CA ALA A 62 -7.72 15.51 -3.27
C ALA A 62 -6.86 14.82 -2.20
N ALA A 63 -5.77 15.46 -1.77
CA ALA A 63 -4.92 14.96 -0.69
C ALA A 63 -5.67 14.91 0.66
N ALA A 64 -6.44 15.94 1.01
CA ALA A 64 -7.27 15.95 2.22
C ALA A 64 -8.33 14.83 2.21
N ALA A 65 -9.03 14.65 1.09
CA ALA A 65 -10.05 13.62 0.92
C ALA A 65 -9.43 12.21 1.07
N THR A 66 -8.28 11.99 0.43
CA THR A 66 -7.57 10.71 0.52
C THR A 66 -7.07 10.43 1.94
N ALA A 67 -6.58 11.45 2.64
CA ALA A 67 -6.04 11.29 3.97
C ALA A 67 -7.07 10.80 5.01
N ALA A 68 -8.37 10.99 4.75
CA ALA A 68 -9.45 10.50 5.62
C ALA A 68 -9.58 8.97 5.62
N VAL A 69 -9.11 8.31 4.55
CA VAL A 69 -9.19 6.84 4.37
C VAL A 69 -7.80 6.18 4.40
N ALA A 70 -6.74 6.98 4.27
CA ALA A 70 -5.37 6.48 4.21
C ALA A 70 -4.87 5.86 5.53
N PRO A 71 -3.94 4.88 5.46
CA PRO A 71 -3.22 4.38 6.63
C PRO A 71 -2.53 5.52 7.41
N PRO A 72 -2.34 5.38 8.74
CA PRO A 72 -1.96 6.50 9.61
C PRO A 72 -0.72 7.29 9.17
N ARG A 73 0.29 6.60 8.63
CA ARG A 73 1.54 7.22 8.14
C ARG A 73 1.30 8.07 6.89
N LEU A 74 0.64 7.49 5.88
CA LEU A 74 0.29 8.18 4.65
C LEU A 74 -0.71 9.33 4.92
N ALA A 75 -1.71 9.09 5.76
CA ALA A 75 -2.68 10.11 6.18
C ALA A 75 -2.03 11.32 6.83
N ARG A 76 -0.94 11.14 7.60
CA ARG A 76 -0.22 12.25 8.24
C ARG A 76 0.46 13.13 7.20
N VAL A 77 1.16 12.53 6.23
CA VAL A 77 1.84 13.31 5.19
C VAL A 77 0.85 13.99 4.23
N LEU A 78 -0.25 13.30 3.88
CA LEU A 78 -1.27 13.84 2.98
C LEU A 78 -2.02 15.01 3.62
N ARG A 79 -2.37 14.94 4.91
CA ARG A 79 -2.98 16.07 5.64
C ARG A 79 -2.07 17.29 5.64
N ARG A 80 -0.81 17.11 6.03
CA ARG A 80 0.18 18.20 6.05
C ARG A 80 0.33 18.84 4.67
N ALA A 81 0.46 18.03 3.63
CA ALA A 81 0.57 18.54 2.26
C ALA A 81 -0.70 19.28 1.84
N ALA A 82 -1.88 18.73 2.16
CA ALA A 82 -3.16 19.37 1.87
C ALA A 82 -3.29 20.74 2.54
N ASP A 83 -2.96 20.83 3.83
CA ASP A 83 -3.03 22.07 4.61
C ASP A 83 -2.06 23.12 4.04
N LEU A 84 -0.81 22.75 3.75
CA LEU A 84 0.19 23.66 3.19
C LEU A 84 -0.19 24.13 1.78
N LEU A 85 -0.66 23.24 0.91
CA LEU A 85 -1.11 23.60 -0.43
C LEU A 85 -2.37 24.47 -0.40
N ALA A 86 -3.28 24.23 0.54
CA ALA A 86 -4.47 25.08 0.72
C ALA A 86 -4.11 26.51 1.18
N LEU A 87 -2.99 26.66 1.89
CA LEU A 87 -2.41 27.96 2.26
C LEU A 87 -1.55 28.59 1.14
N GLY A 88 -1.40 27.92 0.00
CA GLY A 88 -0.59 28.39 -1.12
C GLY A 88 0.92 28.24 -0.93
N ALA A 89 1.36 27.36 -0.03
CA ALA A 89 2.78 27.08 0.16
C ALA A 89 3.42 26.46 -1.10
N ASP A 90 4.74 26.63 -1.24
CA ASP A 90 5.50 26.00 -2.30
C ASP A 90 5.30 24.47 -2.29
N PRO A 91 4.96 23.84 -3.44
CA PRO A 91 4.73 22.41 -3.50
C PRO A 91 5.90 21.54 -3.05
N ASN A 92 7.16 21.97 -3.24
CA ASN A 92 8.31 21.19 -2.76
C ASN A 92 8.36 21.15 -1.23
N ILE A 93 7.95 22.25 -0.59
CA ILE A 93 7.80 22.33 0.86
C ILE A 93 6.60 21.52 1.34
N ALA A 94 5.45 21.64 0.67
CA ALA A 94 4.25 20.90 1.04
C ALA A 94 4.44 19.38 0.98
N TRP A 95 5.17 18.89 -0.03
CA TRP A 95 5.51 17.48 -0.23
C TRP A 95 6.86 17.09 0.39
N SER A 96 7.38 17.88 1.33
CA SER A 96 8.55 17.53 2.13
C SER A 96 8.19 16.55 3.24
N ARG A 97 9.18 15.77 3.69
CA ARG A 97 9.00 14.88 4.84
C ARG A 97 8.64 15.71 6.09
N PRO A 98 7.65 15.30 6.89
CA PRO A 98 7.36 15.96 8.16
C PRO A 98 8.56 15.90 9.10
N PRO A 99 8.95 17.03 9.74
CA PRO A 99 10.11 17.09 10.62
C PRO A 99 9.89 16.32 11.94
N ASP A 100 8.63 16.09 12.32
CA ASP A 100 8.18 15.34 13.48
C ASP A 100 8.20 13.81 13.27
N LEU A 101 8.47 13.34 12.05
CA LEU A 101 8.56 11.92 11.76
C LEU A 101 9.95 11.38 12.20
N PRO A 102 10.02 10.39 13.10
CA PRO A 102 11.29 9.90 13.62
C PRO A 102 12.25 9.47 12.49
N PRO A 103 13.52 9.89 12.53
CA PRO A 103 14.54 9.38 11.61
C PRO A 103 14.69 7.86 11.82
N GLY A 104 14.73 7.10 10.73
CA GLY A 104 14.82 5.63 10.77
C GLY A 104 13.49 4.88 10.62
N THR A 105 12.33 5.56 10.70
CA THR A 105 11.06 4.97 10.26
C THR A 105 10.96 5.07 8.74
N HIS A 106 11.71 4.21 8.03
CA HIS A 106 11.69 4.17 6.57
C HIS A 106 10.40 3.51 6.09
N ASP A 107 9.50 4.32 5.53
CA ASP A 107 8.34 3.85 4.79
C ASP A 107 8.59 4.18 3.31
N ALA A 108 9.14 3.21 2.59
CA ALA A 108 9.56 3.36 1.21
C ALA A 108 8.42 3.84 0.30
N GLN A 109 7.19 3.41 0.59
CA GLN A 109 6.00 3.76 -0.18
C GLN A 109 5.60 5.22 0.06
N THR A 110 5.53 5.64 1.33
CA THR A 110 5.30 7.06 1.66
C THR A 110 6.37 7.97 1.07
N ASP A 111 7.64 7.57 1.15
CA ASP A 111 8.75 8.33 0.56
C ASP A 111 8.68 8.39 -0.98
N ALA A 112 8.20 7.32 -1.62
CA ALA A 112 7.96 7.30 -3.07
C ALA A 112 6.85 8.28 -3.47
N VAL A 113 5.74 8.34 -2.73
CA VAL A 113 4.67 9.32 -2.94
C VAL A 113 5.21 10.75 -2.80
N LEU A 114 5.96 11.05 -1.74
CA LEU A 114 6.52 12.38 -1.52
C LEU A 114 7.50 12.78 -2.64
N ARG A 115 8.36 11.86 -3.07
CA ARG A 115 9.27 12.11 -4.21
C ARG A 115 8.51 12.35 -5.50
N LEU A 116 7.51 11.52 -5.78
CA LEU A 116 6.66 11.62 -6.96
C LEU A 116 5.87 12.94 -6.98
N ALA A 117 5.31 13.33 -5.84
CA ALA A 117 4.55 14.55 -5.73
C ALA A 117 5.42 15.81 -5.95
N ARG A 118 6.67 15.82 -5.47
CA ARG A 118 7.61 16.92 -5.73
C ARG A 118 8.00 17.03 -7.20
N ARG A 119 8.28 15.91 -7.88
CA ARG A 119 8.65 15.94 -9.32
C ARG A 119 7.48 16.33 -10.22
N SER A 120 6.25 16.00 -9.83
CA SER A 120 5.03 16.27 -10.61
C SER A 120 4.27 17.51 -10.12
N ALA A 121 4.81 18.24 -9.14
CA ALA A 121 4.14 19.33 -8.43
C ALA A 121 3.57 20.45 -9.32
N ALA A 122 4.14 20.64 -10.51
CA ALA A 122 3.67 21.64 -11.47
C ALA A 122 2.33 21.27 -12.14
N SER A 123 1.91 20.00 -12.13
CA SER A 123 0.70 19.53 -12.82
C SER A 123 -0.02 18.43 -12.06
N GLY A 124 -1.30 18.69 -11.72
CA GLY A 124 -2.17 17.70 -11.09
C GLY A 124 -2.46 16.47 -11.96
N ALA A 125 -2.49 16.63 -13.29
CA ALA A 125 -2.67 15.51 -14.22
C ALA A 125 -1.44 14.59 -14.26
N ALA A 126 -0.23 15.18 -14.32
CA ALA A 126 1.00 14.40 -14.25
C ALA A 126 1.17 13.70 -12.88
N LEU A 127 0.63 14.29 -11.82
CA LEU A 127 0.57 13.65 -10.51
C LEU A 127 -0.42 12.48 -10.51
N ALA A 128 -1.61 12.63 -11.10
CA ALA A 128 -2.57 11.53 -11.23
C ALA A 128 -1.95 10.31 -11.92
N ASP A 129 -1.36 10.49 -13.10
CA ASP A 129 -0.76 9.39 -13.87
C ASP A 129 0.33 8.68 -13.08
N GLY A 130 1.23 9.44 -12.46
CA GLY A 130 2.30 8.88 -11.63
C GLY A 130 1.77 8.12 -10.40
N ILE A 131 0.68 8.58 -9.79
CA ILE A 131 0.09 7.92 -8.62
C ILE A 131 -0.58 6.60 -9.02
N VAL A 132 -1.18 6.51 -10.21
CA VAL A 132 -1.70 5.26 -10.77
C VAL A 132 -0.57 4.25 -10.96
N GLU A 133 0.53 4.66 -11.60
CA GLU A 133 1.70 3.80 -11.81
C GLU A 133 2.29 3.33 -10.48
N LEU A 134 2.41 4.23 -9.50
CA LEU A 134 2.90 3.88 -8.16
C LEU A 134 1.96 2.89 -7.45
N ALA A 135 0.64 3.03 -7.58
CA ALA A 135 -0.33 2.09 -7.01
C ALA A 135 -0.19 0.69 -7.62
N VAL A 136 0.04 0.59 -8.93
CA VAL A 136 0.33 -0.67 -9.62
C VAL A 136 1.63 -1.29 -9.08
N GLN A 137 2.69 -0.49 -8.94
CA GLN A 137 3.96 -0.97 -8.40
C GLN A 137 3.81 -1.51 -6.97
N VAL A 138 3.10 -0.80 -6.09
CA VAL A 138 2.85 -1.25 -4.71
C VAL A 138 2.15 -2.61 -4.67
N ARG A 139 1.14 -2.81 -5.53
CA ARG A 139 0.43 -4.10 -5.64
C ARG A 139 1.35 -5.19 -6.18
N HIS A 140 2.18 -4.87 -7.16
CA HIS A 140 3.13 -5.82 -7.73
C HIS A 140 4.14 -6.28 -6.67
N ASP A 141 4.75 -5.34 -5.94
CA ASP A 141 5.69 -5.63 -4.84
C ASP A 141 5.04 -6.51 -3.76
N ALA A 142 3.80 -6.22 -3.39
CA ALA A 142 3.04 -7.02 -2.44
C ALA A 142 2.80 -8.45 -2.93
N ALA A 143 2.47 -8.62 -4.22
CA ALA A 143 2.29 -9.94 -4.83
C ALA A 143 3.60 -10.74 -4.88
N GLN A 144 4.72 -10.09 -5.23
CA GLN A 144 6.04 -10.74 -5.22
C GLN A 144 6.44 -11.18 -3.81
N ALA A 145 6.21 -10.35 -2.80
CA ALA A 145 6.48 -10.70 -1.41
C ALA A 145 5.63 -11.90 -0.94
N ALA A 146 4.35 -11.94 -1.34
CA ALA A 146 3.46 -13.05 -1.02
C ALA A 146 3.89 -14.36 -1.72
N ALA A 147 4.29 -14.30 -3.00
CA ALA A 147 4.80 -15.45 -3.74
C ALA A 147 6.08 -16.01 -3.08
N ALA A 148 7.04 -15.14 -2.76
CA ALA A 148 8.28 -15.55 -2.07
C ALA A 148 8.01 -16.17 -0.69
N ALA A 149 7.00 -15.69 0.04
CA ALA A 149 6.58 -16.30 1.29
C ALA A 149 5.96 -17.69 1.09
N ALA A 150 5.15 -17.87 0.06
CA ALA A 150 4.55 -19.16 -0.28
C ALA A 150 5.59 -20.21 -0.69
N GLU A 151 6.60 -19.82 -1.49
CA GLU A 151 7.71 -20.71 -1.87
C GLU A 151 8.50 -21.19 -0.64
N ARG A 152 8.82 -20.28 0.29
CA ARG A 152 9.51 -20.62 1.55
C ARG A 152 8.66 -21.53 2.43
N ALA A 153 7.35 -21.31 2.48
CA ALA A 153 6.44 -22.19 3.21
C ALA A 153 6.44 -23.61 2.61
N GLY A 154 6.44 -23.74 1.28
CA GLY A 154 6.54 -25.03 0.60
C GLY A 154 7.80 -25.81 1.01
N VAL A 155 8.95 -25.14 1.08
CA VAL A 155 10.22 -25.74 1.55
C VAL A 155 10.12 -26.17 3.01
N LEU A 156 9.56 -25.33 3.88
CA LEU A 156 9.39 -25.65 5.31
C LEU A 156 8.42 -26.82 5.55
N ILE A 157 7.41 -26.98 4.69
CA ILE A 157 6.43 -28.08 4.77
C ILE A 157 7.02 -29.37 4.20
N ALA A 158 7.67 -29.32 3.04
CA ALA A 158 8.20 -30.50 2.36
C ALA A 158 9.54 -30.99 2.94
N GLY A 159 10.34 -30.08 3.50
CA GLY A 159 11.67 -30.37 4.04
C GLY A 159 11.71 -31.50 5.07
N PRO A 160 10.86 -31.49 6.12
CA PRO A 160 10.81 -32.55 7.13
C PRO A 160 10.44 -33.92 6.53
N LEU A 161 9.53 -33.95 5.56
CA LEU A 161 9.13 -35.19 4.88
C LEU A 161 10.29 -35.76 4.06
N GLY A 162 10.99 -34.91 3.29
CA GLY A 162 12.18 -35.30 2.54
C GLY A 162 13.29 -35.84 3.46
N LEU A 163 13.51 -35.19 4.60
CA LEU A 163 14.48 -35.62 5.61
C LEU A 163 14.12 -37.00 6.19
N CYS A 164 12.84 -37.28 6.41
CA CYS A 164 12.38 -38.59 6.89
C CYS A 164 12.46 -39.68 5.80
N PHE A 165 12.20 -39.35 4.53
CA PHE A 165 12.20 -40.34 3.44
C PHE A 165 13.60 -40.70 2.93
N LEU A 166 14.55 -39.77 2.98
CA LEU A 166 15.92 -39.99 2.52
C LEU A 166 16.60 -41.24 3.12
N PRO A 167 16.62 -41.45 4.46
CA PRO A 167 17.24 -42.64 5.05
C PRO A 167 16.50 -43.93 4.68
N ALA A 168 15.16 -43.90 4.61
CA ALA A 168 14.36 -45.06 4.23
C ALA A 168 14.65 -45.51 2.79
N PHE A 169 14.73 -44.57 1.86
CA PHE A 169 15.07 -44.85 0.46
C PHE A 169 16.48 -45.43 0.30
N LEU A 170 17.46 -44.94 1.08
CA LEU A 170 18.83 -45.47 1.06
C LEU A 170 18.87 -46.92 1.53
N CYS A 171 18.25 -47.22 2.67
CA CYS A 171 18.24 -48.57 3.25
C CYS A 171 17.47 -49.59 2.41
N VAL A 172 16.33 -49.19 1.83
CA VAL A 172 15.43 -50.11 1.12
C VAL A 172 15.73 -50.18 -0.39
N GLY A 173 16.18 -49.09 -1.00
CA GLY A 173 16.38 -48.99 -2.46
C GLY A 173 17.84 -49.14 -2.89
N ILE A 174 18.69 -48.21 -2.46
CA ILE A 174 20.06 -48.09 -2.99
C ILE A 174 20.98 -49.20 -2.48
N VAL A 175 20.97 -49.48 -1.17
CA VAL A 175 21.87 -50.47 -0.56
C VAL A 175 21.71 -51.86 -1.21
N PRO A 176 20.50 -52.41 -1.37
CA PRO A 176 20.32 -53.70 -2.04
C PRO A 176 20.78 -53.70 -3.50
N LEU A 177 20.55 -52.61 -4.23
CA LEU A 177 20.97 -52.50 -5.64
C LEU A 177 22.50 -52.52 -5.78
N VAL A 178 23.22 -51.79 -4.93
CA VAL A 178 24.69 -51.75 -4.96
C VAL A 178 25.27 -53.11 -4.57
N VAL A 179 24.70 -53.78 -3.55
CA VAL A 179 25.14 -55.12 -3.14
C VAL A 179 24.92 -56.15 -4.26
N GLY A 180 23.77 -56.11 -4.94
CA GLY A 180 23.48 -56.99 -6.08
C GLY A 180 24.44 -56.77 -7.24
N LEU A 181 24.65 -55.50 -7.64
CA LEU A 181 25.59 -55.15 -8.71
C LEU A 181 27.03 -55.55 -8.36
N ALA A 182 27.51 -55.24 -7.17
CA ALA A 182 28.86 -55.60 -6.73
C ALA A 182 29.08 -57.12 -6.75
N GLY A 183 28.07 -57.90 -6.36
CA GLY A 183 28.09 -59.35 -6.46
C GLY A 183 28.24 -59.85 -7.89
N ASP A 184 27.44 -59.31 -8.83
CA ASP A 184 27.52 -59.69 -10.24
C ASP A 184 28.88 -59.36 -10.86
N VAL A 185 29.43 -58.15 -10.67
CA VAL A 185 30.74 -57.80 -11.29
C VAL A 185 31.90 -58.62 -10.72
N LEU A 186 31.88 -58.95 -9.43
CA LEU A 186 32.89 -59.83 -8.82
C LEU A 186 32.79 -61.26 -9.35
N GLN A 187 31.59 -61.72 -9.71
CA GLN A 187 31.35 -63.04 -10.29
C GLN A 187 31.73 -63.12 -11.78
N PHE A 188 31.47 -62.06 -12.57
CA PHE A 188 31.81 -62.00 -14.00
C PHE A 188 33.29 -61.66 -14.28
N GLY A 189 34.02 -61.05 -13.33
CA GLY A 189 35.45 -60.75 -13.47
C GLY A 189 36.40 -61.89 -13.07
N LEU A 190 35.87 -62.98 -12.52
CA LEU A 190 36.63 -64.18 -12.13
C LEU A 190 36.59 -65.31 -13.18
N VAL A 191 36.17 -65.02 -14.41
CA VAL A 191 36.10 -65.97 -15.53
C VAL A 191 37.19 -65.70 -16.56
#